data_AF-A0A2A3T595-F1
#
_entry.id   AF-A0A2A3T595-F1
#
_cell.length_a   1.000
_cell.length_b   1.000
_cell.length_c   1.000
_cell.angle_alpha   90.00
_cell.angle_beta   90.00
_cell.angle_gamma   90.00
#
_symmetry.space_group_name_H-M   'P 1'
#
loop_
_entity.id
_entity.type
_entity.pdbx_description
1 polymer ?
#
loop_
_entity_poly.entity_id
_entity_poly.type
_entity_poly.pdbx_seq_one_letter_code
_entity_poly.pdbx_strand_id
1 'polypeptide(L)' 'MIEGKLSCHMIYQDDDCISILDKYPIDNGHSLVI' A
#
# COMPACT_ATOMS: atom_id res chain seq x y z
N MET A 1 -2.73 8.66 1.06
CA MET A 1 -1.88 7.78 0.24
C MET A 1 -0.79 8.63 -0.39
N ILE A 2 -0.84 9.01 -1.68
CA ILE A 2 0.30 9.65 -2.37
C ILE A 2 0.59 11.08 -1.89
N GLU A 3 -0.43 11.82 -1.42
CA GLU A 3 -0.25 13.15 -0.79
C GLU A 3 -0.47 13.15 0.73
N GLY A 4 -0.41 11.98 1.39
CA GLY A 4 -0.61 11.88 2.85
C GLY A 4 -2.05 12.15 3.36
N LYS A 5 -2.98 12.56 2.50
CA LYS A 5 -4.38 12.94 2.87
C LYS A 5 -5.27 11.81 3.40
N LEU A 6 -4.84 10.55 3.31
CA LEU A 6 -5.62 9.36 3.65
C LEU A 6 -4.68 8.31 4.24
N SER A 7 -5.02 7.78 5.41
CA SER A 7 -4.28 6.70 6.07
C SER A 7 -4.30 5.41 5.25
N CYS A 8 -3.21 4.66 5.27
CA CYS A 8 -3.08 3.36 4.62
C CYS A 8 -2.27 2.39 5.46
N HIS A 9 -2.44 1.10 5.17
CA HIS A 9 -1.61 0.04 5.74
C HIS A 9 -0.36 -0.13 4.90
N MET A 10 0.64 0.71 5.19
CA MET A 10 1.94 0.68 4.54
C MET A 10 2.76 -0.51 5.06
N ILE A 11 3.24 -1.32 4.12
CA ILE A 11 4.08 -2.48 4.39
C ILE A 11 5.54 -2.09 4.20
N TYR A 12 5.83 -1.33 3.14
CA TYR A 12 7.17 -0.88 2.79
C TYR A 12 7.12 0.43 2.00
N GLN A 13 8.16 1.24 2.12
CA GLN A 13 8.37 2.45 1.33
C GLN A 13 9.86 2.73 1.22
N ASP A 14 10.33 3.01 0.01
CA ASP A 14 11.61 3.63 -0.27
C ASP A 14 11.43 4.84 -1.21
N ASP A 15 12.53 5.34 -1.76
CA ASP A 15 12.52 6.50 -2.65
C ASP A 15 11.95 6.18 -4.04
N ASP A 16 11.85 4.90 -4.41
CA ASP A 16 11.46 4.43 -5.75
C ASP A 16 10.05 3.82 -5.77
N CYS A 17 9.59 3.22 -4.67
CA CYS A 17 8.32 2.50 -4.61
C CYS A 17 7.68 2.47 -3.22
N ILE A 18 6.37 2.19 -3.22
CA ILE A 18 5.55 2.02 -2.03
C ILE A 18 4.78 0.70 -2.12
N SER A 19 4.79 -0.09 -1.05
CA SER A 19 3.97 -1.30 -0.91
C SER A 19 2.94 -1.16 0.21
N ILE A 20 1.69 -1.49 -0.11
CA ILE A 20 0.52 -1.35 0.76
C ILE A 20 -0.36 -2.59 0.72
N LEU A 21 -1.11 -2.85 1.80
CA LEU A 21 -2.19 -3.85 1.74
C LEU A 21 -3.35 -3.31 0.90
N ASP A 22 -3.89 -4.17 0.04
CA ASP A 22 -5.11 -3.86 -0.67
C ASP A 22 -6.29 -3.81 0.31
N LYS A 23 -7.16 -2.82 0.15
CA LYS A 23 -8.39 -2.68 0.93
C LYS A 23 -9.44 -3.72 0.51
N TYR A 24 -9.39 -4.18 -0.73
CA TYR A 24 -10.29 -5.19 -1.28
C TYR A 24 -9.49 -6.39 -1.77
N PRO A 25 -8.81 -7.11 -0.86
CA PRO A 25 -7.92 -8.20 -1.23
C PRO A 25 -8.72 -9.34 -1.86
N ILE A 26 -8.22 -9.88 -2.98
CA ILE A 26 -8.78 -11.08 -3.61
C ILE A 26 -8.44 -12.33 -2.77
N ASP A 27 -7.29 -12.31 -2.09
CA ASP A 27 -6.84 -13.33 -1.14
C ASP A 27 -5.99 -12.71 -0.02
N ASN A 28 -5.74 -13.47 1.05
CA ASN A 28 -4.97 -13.02 2.20
C ASN A 28 -3.56 -12.55 1.81
N GLY A 29 -3.20 -11.35 2.25
CA GLY A 29 -1.91 -10.74 1.94
C GLY A 29 -1.83 -10.10 0.56
N HIS A 30 -2.93 -10.04 -0.20
CA HIS A 30 -2.96 -9.30 -1.47
C HIS A 30 -2.55 -7.84 -1.22
N SER A 31 -1.49 -7.43 -1.91
CA SER A 31 -0.80 -6.17 -1.71
C SER A 31 -0.56 -5.49 -3.05
N LEU A 32 -0.50 -4.17 -3.03
CA LEU A 32 -0.23 -3.34 -4.20
C LEU A 32 1.15 -2.71 -4.06
N VAL A 33 1.90 -2.68 -5.17
CA VAL A 33 3.16 -1.94 -5.29
C VAL A 33 2.95 -0.82 -6.30
N ILE A 34 3.30 0.40 -5.91
CA ILE A 34 3.12 1.63 -6.67
C ILE A 34 4.47 2.33 -6.78
#